data_AF-A0A350FXT9-F1
#
_entry.id   AF-A0A350FXT9-F1
#
_cell.length_a   1.000
_cell.length_b   1.000
_cell.length_c   1.000
_cell.angle_alpha   90.00
_cell.angle_beta   90.00
_cell.angle_gamma   90.00
#
_symmetry.space_group_name_H-M   'P 1'
#
loop_
_entity.id
_entity.type
_entity.pdbx_description
1 polymer ?
#
loop_
_entity_poly.entity_id
_entity_poly.type
_entity_poly.pdbx_seq_one_letter_code
_entity_poly.pdbx_strand_id
1 'polypeptide(L)'
;MNTTFDNTQSLTETLITELTKAFAFSQNSHAKQWIRFFFGKAAGNAARLGVGLDKAVAEGGIYGGARWLLPRFVKSHEARGQELIPTSGPLGT
;
A
#
# COMPACT_ATOMS: atom_id res chain seq x y z
N MET A 1 -12.94 -19.39 -1.82
CA MET A 1 -11.52 -19.00 -1.71
C MET A 1 -11.48 -17.54 -1.29
N ASN A 2 -10.81 -17.22 -0.19
CA ASN A 2 -10.88 -15.88 0.43
C ASN A 2 -9.80 -14.97 -0.18
N THR A 3 -10.09 -14.44 -1.37
CA THR A 3 -9.14 -13.74 -2.27
C THR A 3 -8.31 -12.64 -1.62
N THR A 4 -8.84 -11.97 -0.59
CA THR A 4 -8.11 -10.94 0.17
C THR A 4 -6.90 -11.48 0.94
N PHE A 5 -7.02 -12.68 1.52
CA PHE A 5 -5.92 -13.33 2.24
C PHE A 5 -4.83 -13.77 1.26
N ASP A 6 -5.22 -14.33 0.12
CA ASP A 6 -4.30 -14.76 -0.95
C ASP A 6 -3.53 -13.57 -1.54
N ASN A 7 -4.21 -12.44 -1.78
CA ASN A 7 -3.57 -11.22 -2.28
C ASN A 7 -2.58 -10.63 -1.27
N THR A 8 -2.93 -10.63 0.01
CA THR A 8 -2.05 -10.11 1.08
C THR A 8 -0.80 -10.97 1.21
N GLN A 9 -0.94 -12.29 1.17
CA GLN A 9 0.20 -13.21 1.26
C GLN A 9 1.13 -13.06 0.04
N SER A 10 0.56 -13.02 -1.16
CA SER A 10 1.33 -12.79 -2.40
C SER A 10 2.10 -11.47 -2.38
N LEU A 11 1.45 -10.39 -1.94
CA LEU A 11 2.08 -9.08 -1.84
C LEU A 11 3.15 -9.04 -0.74
N THR A 12 2.93 -9.72 0.39
CA THR A 12 3.95 -9.89 1.44
C THR A 12 5.18 -10.58 0.90
N GLU A 13 5.02 -11.68 0.18
CA GLU A 13 6.13 -12.44 -0.41
C GLU A 13 6.88 -11.67 -1.50
N THR A 14 6.14 -10.87 -2.27
CA THR A 14 6.73 -9.92 -3.23
C THR A 14 7.59 -8.89 -2.51
N LEU A 15 7.08 -8.26 -1.44
CA LEU A 15 7.83 -7.29 -0.63
C LEU A 15 9.09 -7.90 -0.01
N ILE A 16 9.02 -9.12 0.52
CA ILE A 16 10.20 -9.83 1.05
C ILE A 16 11.24 -10.05 -0.03
N THR A 17 10.81 -10.43 -1.24
CA THR A 17 11.71 -10.63 -2.38
C THR A 17 12.38 -9.32 -2.79
N GLU A 18 11.62 -8.23 -2.89
CA GLU A 18 12.16 -6.91 -3.24
C GLU A 18 13.09 -6.35 -2.15
N LEU A 19 12.76 -6.53 -0.87
CA LEU A 19 13.67 -6.17 0.23
C LEU A 19 14.98 -6.97 0.15
N THR A 20 14.90 -8.26 -0.13
CA THR A 20 16.09 -9.10 -0.31
C THR A 20 16.98 -8.56 -1.44
N LYS A 21 16.39 -8.10 -2.55
CA LYS A 21 17.13 -7.45 -3.66
C LYS A 21 17.69 -6.08 -3.26
N ALA A 22 16.92 -5.26 -2.58
CA ALA A 22 17.31 -3.91 -2.16
C ALA A 22 18.53 -3.93 -1.22
N PHE A 23 18.66 -4.96 -0.39
CA PHE A 23 19.83 -5.19 0.45
C PHE A 23 20.97 -5.95 -0.25
N ALA A 24 20.87 -6.16 -1.57
CA ALA A 24 21.85 -6.88 -2.39
C ALA A 24 22.15 -8.31 -1.89
N PHE A 25 21.19 -8.96 -1.23
CA PHE A 25 21.35 -10.35 -0.82
C PHE A 25 21.06 -11.33 -1.97
N SER A 26 21.73 -12.47 -1.91
CA SER A 26 21.45 -13.63 -2.77
C SER A 26 19.99 -14.04 -2.66
N GLN A 27 19.33 -14.35 -3.78
CA GLN A 27 17.90 -14.69 -3.83
C GLN A 27 17.59 -16.14 -3.39
N ASN A 28 18.38 -16.68 -2.46
CA ASN A 28 18.20 -18.03 -1.93
C ASN A 28 17.27 -18.05 -0.69
N SER A 29 16.83 -19.25 -0.31
CA SER A 29 15.87 -19.44 0.79
C SER A 29 16.38 -18.92 2.13
N HIS A 30 17.69 -18.98 2.39
CA HIS A 30 18.28 -18.52 3.65
C HIS A 30 18.23 -17.00 3.79
N ALA A 31 18.64 -16.26 2.76
CA ALA A 31 18.55 -14.80 2.77
C ALA A 31 17.10 -14.32 2.92
N LYS A 32 16.17 -14.94 2.18
CA LYS A 32 14.73 -14.65 2.34
C LYS A 32 14.24 -14.94 3.75
N GLN A 33 14.70 -16.01 4.39
CA GLN A 33 14.33 -16.32 5.76
C GLN A 33 14.83 -15.25 6.75
N TRP A 34 16.04 -14.74 6.56
CA TRP A 34 16.57 -13.62 7.35
C TRP A 34 15.75 -12.35 7.16
N ILE A 35 15.42 -12.00 5.91
CA ILE A 35 14.56 -10.84 5.62
C ILE A 35 13.17 -11.03 6.22
N ARG A 36 12.56 -12.23 6.13
CA ARG A 36 11.28 -12.53 6.79
C ARG A 36 11.37 -12.38 8.30
N PHE A 37 12.46 -12.80 8.92
CA PHE A 37 12.64 -12.68 10.36
C PHE A 37 12.61 -11.21 10.81
N PHE A 38 13.34 -10.33 10.14
CA PHE A 38 13.40 -8.91 10.53
C PHE A 38 12.20 -8.10 10.03
N PHE A 39 11.72 -8.36 8.81
CA PHE A 39 10.77 -7.49 8.12
C PHE A 39 9.42 -8.14 7.85
N GLY A 40 9.22 -9.44 8.13
CA GLY A 40 7.98 -10.17 7.80
C GLY A 40 6.72 -9.51 8.35
N LYS A 41 6.77 -9.04 9.59
CA LYS A 41 5.65 -8.31 10.21
C LYS A 41 5.38 -6.98 9.51
N ALA A 42 6.42 -6.22 9.19
CA ALA A 42 6.30 -4.92 8.50
C ALA A 42 5.79 -5.11 7.07
N ALA A 43 6.34 -6.07 6.32
CA ALA A 43 5.91 -6.45 4.97
C ALA A 43 4.45 -6.90 4.97
N GLY A 44 4.02 -7.72 5.94
CA GLY A 44 2.63 -8.15 6.07
C GLY A 44 1.68 -6.99 6.39
N ASN A 45 2.10 -6.06 7.26
CA ASN A 45 1.33 -4.85 7.53
C ASN A 45 1.22 -3.94 6.29
N ALA A 46 2.31 -3.75 5.56
CA ALA A 46 2.34 -2.97 4.32
C ALA A 46 1.44 -3.62 3.24
N ALA A 47 1.47 -4.94 3.11
CA ALA A 47 0.62 -5.67 2.18
C ALA A 47 -0.88 -5.49 2.53
N ARG A 48 -1.25 -5.59 3.82
CA ARG A 48 -2.62 -5.31 4.26
C ARG A 48 -3.04 -3.87 3.97
N LEU A 49 -2.14 -2.91 4.16
CA LEU A 49 -2.40 -1.51 3.84
C LEU A 49 -2.61 -1.31 2.34
N GLY A 50 -1.78 -1.92 1.48
CA GLY A 50 -1.91 -1.87 0.03
C GLY A 50 -3.24 -2.45 -0.46
N VAL A 51 -3.58 -3.67 -0.02
CA VAL A 51 -4.87 -4.31 -0.39
C VAL A 51 -6.07 -3.48 0.09
N GLY A 52 -5.99 -2.91 1.31
CA GLY A 52 -7.03 -2.03 1.82
C GLY A 52 -7.16 -0.72 1.04
N LEU A 53 -6.04 -0.16 0.60
CA LEU A 53 -6.01 1.03 -0.24
C LEU A 53 -6.62 0.76 -1.62
N ASP A 54 -6.25 -0.34 -2.28
CA ASP A 54 -6.80 -0.73 -3.57
C ASP A 54 -8.34 -0.84 -3.51
N LYS A 55 -8.86 -1.44 -2.43
CA LYS A 55 -10.31 -1.51 -2.19
C LYS A 55 -10.93 -0.12 -2.03
N ALA A 56 -10.32 0.75 -1.22
CA ALA A 56 -10.84 2.10 -1.00
C ALA A 56 -10.82 2.95 -2.30
N VAL A 57 -9.81 2.76 -3.15
CA VAL A 57 -9.74 3.40 -4.47
C VAL A 57 -10.78 2.83 -5.43
N ALA A 58 -11.00 1.52 -5.43
CA ALA A 58 -12.04 0.89 -6.26
C ALA A 58 -13.45 1.38 -5.88
N GLU A 59 -13.72 1.61 -4.59
CA GLU A 59 -15.03 2.05 -4.10
C GLU A 59 -15.25 3.57 -4.25
N GLY A 60 -14.21 4.40 -4.03
CA GLY A 60 -14.34 5.86 -3.92
C GLY A 60 -13.39 6.68 -4.79
N GLY A 61 -12.71 6.05 -5.75
CA GLY A 61 -11.67 6.67 -6.55
C GLY A 61 -10.45 7.11 -5.71
N ILE A 62 -9.56 7.89 -6.33
CA ILE A 62 -8.33 8.37 -5.70
C ILE A 62 -8.64 9.15 -4.40
N TYR A 63 -9.70 9.96 -4.39
CA TYR A 63 -10.11 10.71 -3.20
C TYR A 63 -10.56 9.80 -2.05
N GLY A 64 -11.33 8.75 -2.34
CA GLY A 64 -11.71 7.73 -1.37
C GLY A 64 -10.49 7.01 -0.78
N GLY A 65 -9.54 6.64 -1.64
CA GLY A 65 -8.25 6.09 -1.24
C GLY A 65 -7.46 7.02 -0.32
N ALA A 66 -7.32 8.30 -0.68
CA ALA A 66 -6.61 9.29 0.14
C ALA A 66 -7.27 9.48 1.51
N ARG A 67 -8.60 9.60 1.55
CA ARG A 67 -9.38 9.76 2.79
C ARG A 67 -9.27 8.53 3.69
N TRP A 68 -9.12 7.34 3.10
CA TRP A 68 -8.85 6.12 3.83
C TRP A 68 -7.40 6.04 4.33
N LEU A 69 -6.40 6.38 3.50
CA LEU A 69 -4.99 6.19 3.82
C LEU A 69 -4.45 7.21 4.83
N LEU A 70 -4.71 8.49 4.61
CA LEU A 70 -4.07 9.59 5.33
C LEU A 70 -4.18 9.49 6.87
N PRO A 71 -5.34 9.17 7.46
CA PRO A 71 -5.46 9.04 8.93
C PRO A 71 -4.53 8.00 9.56
N ARG A 72 -3.99 7.06 8.78
CA ARG A 72 -3.07 6.01 9.26
C ARG A 72 -1.61 6.49 9.35
N PHE A 73 -1.28 7.62 8.71
CA PHE A 73 0.08 8.16 8.65
C PHE A 73 0.21 9.53 9.29
N VAL A 74 -0.89 10.29 9.41
CA VAL A 74 -0.90 11.62 10.02
C VAL A 74 -2.02 11.75 11.06
N LYS A 75 -1.75 12.51 12.12
CA LYS A 75 -2.73 12.75 13.22
C LYS A 75 -3.93 13.58 12.76
N SER A 76 -3.72 14.48 11.81
CA SER A 76 -4.75 15.30 11.19
C SER A 76 -4.33 15.61 9.75
N HIS A 77 -5.30 15.67 8.86
CA HIS A 77 -5.11 16.17 7.49
C HIS A 77 -6.26 17.12 7.17
N GLU A 78 -5.92 18.26 6.55
CA GLU A 78 -6.87 19.26 6.06
C GLU A 78 -6.48 19.55 4.61
N ALA A 79 -7.47 19.65 3.72
CA ALA A 79 -7.27 20.13 2.36
C ALA A 79 -7.95 21.51 2.25
N ARG A 80 -7.23 22.49 1.71
CA ARG A 80 -7.72 23.86 1.45
C ARG A 80 -7.72 24.12 -0.06
N GLY A 81 -8.48 25.12 -0.52
CA GLY A 81 -8.53 25.43 -1.95
C GLY A 81 -9.47 24.53 -2.75
N GLN A 82 -10.40 23.80 -2.12
CA GLN A 82 -11.43 23.04 -2.85
C GLN A 82 -12.32 23.97 -3.68
N GLU A 83 -12.52 25.20 -3.22
CA GLU A 83 -13.18 26.28 -3.92
C GLU A 83 -12.50 26.66 -5.24
N LEU A 84 -11.22 26.29 -5.44
CA LEU A 84 -10.45 26.54 -6.65
C LEU A 84 -10.40 25.32 -7.59
N ILE A 85 -10.95 24.17 -7.19
CA ILE A 85 -10.95 22.96 -8.01
C ILE A 85 -12.17 23.03 -8.95
N PRO A 86 -11.96 23.06 -10.28
CA PRO A 86 -13.09 23.09 -11.22
C PRO A 86 -13.95 21.83 -11.05
N THR A 87 -15.27 21.99 -11.07
CA THR A 87 -16.23 20.87 -10.96
C THR A 87 -16.05 19.82 -12.05
N SER A 88 -15.47 20.21 -13.19
CA SER A 88 -15.15 19.37 -14.35
C SER A 88 -13.71 18.84 -14.40
N GLY A 89 -12.93 19.01 -13.32
CA GLY A 89 -11.52 18.62 -13.28
C GLY A 89 -10.57 19.62 -13.96
N PRO A 90 -9.25 19.43 -13.83
CA PRO A 90 -8.24 20.42 -14.24
C PRO A 90 -8.12 20.64 -15.75
N LEU A 91 -8.74 19.78 -16.57
CA LEU A 91 -8.64 19.86 -18.03
C LEU A 91 -9.87 20.44 -18.72
N GLY A 92 -10.99 20.66 -18.01
CA GLY A 92 -12.18 21.31 -18.57
C GLY A 92 -12.59 20.75 -19.94
N THR A 93 -13.46 19.73 -19.92
CA THR A 93 -14.06 19.00 -21.07
C THR A 93 -13.18 17.95 -21.74
#